data_AF-A0A7C6X1W5-F1
#
_entry.id   AF-A0A7C6X1W5-F1
#
_cell.length_a   1.000
_cell.length_b   1.000
_cell.length_c   1.000
_cell.angle_alpha   90.00
_cell.angle_beta   90.00
_cell.angle_gamma   90.00
#
_symmetry.space_group_name_H-M   'P 1'
#
loop_
_entity.id
_entity.type
_entity.pdbx_description
1 polymer ?
#
loop_
_entity_poly.entity_id
_entity_poly.type
_entity_poly.pdbx_seq_one_letter_code
_entity_poly.pdbx_strand_id
1 'polypeptide(L)'
;LGKVGIPLRNGLIGAACATLANYVFTGIPGVDIKGAAFGIGLGFFITGILNMLDCGKLTGRGLKLFMTGWRAAAGSAIMFPVVQGINSLLLMRTLSYALSASSAILTGMVVYGLALIFLGEFSSREIAVIPVVGNSLARALRFGGGPR
;
A
#
# COMPACT_ATOMS: atom_id res chain seq x y z
N LEU A 1 -12.17 22.76 -1.22
CA LEU A 1 -12.80 22.70 -2.57
C LEU A 1 -14.32 22.51 -2.55
N GLY A 2 -14.99 22.13 -1.45
CA GLY A 2 -16.47 22.14 -1.33
C GLY A 2 -17.25 21.20 -2.27
N LYS A 3 -16.60 20.54 -3.24
CA LYS A 3 -17.21 19.67 -4.24
C LYS A 3 -17.38 18.23 -3.74
N VAL A 4 -18.22 18.04 -2.72
CA VAL A 4 -18.49 16.72 -2.11
C VAL A 4 -19.12 15.73 -3.11
N GLY A 5 -19.82 16.23 -4.14
CA GLY A 5 -20.43 15.38 -5.17
C GLY A 5 -19.42 14.59 -6.02
N ILE A 6 -18.17 15.06 -6.15
CA ILE A 6 -17.14 14.38 -6.94
C ILE A 6 -16.68 13.06 -6.28
N PRO A 7 -16.20 13.06 -5.01
CA PRO A 7 -15.83 11.82 -4.35
C PRO A 7 -17.03 10.88 -4.15
N LEU A 8 -18.25 11.42 -4.00
CA LEU A 8 -19.46 10.61 -3.93
C LEU A 8 -19.68 9.83 -5.25
N ARG A 9 -19.65 10.51 -6.41
CA ARG A 9 -19.80 9.86 -7.72
C ARG A 9 -18.72 8.80 -7.94
N ASN A 10 -17.48 9.12 -7.60
CA ASN A 10 -16.35 8.20 -7.78
C ASN A 10 -16.44 6.99 -6.83
N GLY A 11 -16.99 7.19 -5.63
CA GLY A 11 -17.32 6.13 -4.68
C GLY A 11 -18.43 5.21 -5.21
N LEU A 12 -19.49 5.78 -5.79
CA LEU A 12 -20.58 5.01 -6.41
C LEU A 12 -20.08 4.14 -7.57
N ILE A 13 -19.19 4.67 -8.42
CA ILE A 13 -18.57 3.90 -9.50
C ILE A 13 -17.75 2.74 -8.93
N GLY A 14 -16.91 3.00 -7.92
CA GLY A 14 -16.11 1.94 -7.29
C GLY A 14 -16.97 0.89 -6.59
N ALA A 15 -18.06 1.28 -5.92
CA ALA A 15 -19.00 0.35 -5.30
C ALA A 15 -19.71 -0.53 -6.33
N ALA A 16 -20.12 0.04 -7.47
CA ALA A 16 -20.70 -0.72 -8.57
C ALA A 16 -19.69 -1.73 -9.14
N CYS A 17 -18.44 -1.31 -9.39
CA CYS A 17 -17.37 -2.19 -9.83
C CYS A 17 -17.05 -3.29 -8.81
N ALA A 18 -16.98 -2.96 -7.52
CA ALA A 18 -16.74 -3.93 -6.45
C ALA A 18 -17.85 -4.98 -6.38
N THR A 19 -19.11 -4.55 -6.52
CA THR A 19 -20.28 -5.43 -6.50
C THR A 19 -20.27 -6.38 -7.70
N LEU A 20 -19.97 -5.86 -8.89
CA LEU A 20 -19.83 -6.68 -10.11
C LEU A 20 -18.66 -7.67 -9.98
N ALA A 21 -17.50 -7.21 -9.54
CA ALA A 21 -16.33 -8.06 -9.33
C ALA A 21 -16.60 -9.14 -8.28
N ASN A 22 -17.25 -8.77 -7.16
CA ASN A 22 -17.67 -9.71 -6.14
C ASN A 22 -18.57 -10.79 -6.76
N TYR A 23 -19.66 -10.40 -7.42
CA TYR A 23 -20.60 -11.33 -8.04
C TYR A 23 -19.92 -12.30 -9.03
N VAL A 24 -19.04 -11.79 -9.89
CA VAL A 24 -18.33 -12.60 -10.89
C VAL A 24 -17.32 -13.52 -10.22
N PHE A 25 -16.44 -12.99 -9.36
CA PHE A 25 -15.34 -13.76 -8.78
C PHE A 25 -15.79 -14.75 -7.71
N THR A 26 -16.83 -14.44 -6.91
CA THR A 26 -17.37 -15.41 -5.94
C THR A 26 -18.11 -16.55 -6.60
N GLY A 27 -18.63 -16.33 -7.81
CA GLY A 27 -19.30 -17.38 -8.58
C GLY A 27 -18.34 -18.41 -9.21
N ILE A 28 -17.03 -18.13 -9.22
CA ILE A 28 -16.02 -19.04 -9.78
C ILE A 28 -15.62 -20.09 -8.73
N PRO A 29 -15.83 -21.39 -8.99
CA PRO A 29 -15.40 -22.46 -8.09
C PRO A 29 -13.88 -22.39 -7.85
N GLY A 30 -13.46 -22.33 -6.58
CA GLY A 30 -12.05 -22.24 -6.17
C GLY A 30 -11.54 -20.83 -5.89
N VAL A 31 -12.26 -19.79 -6.34
CA VAL A 31 -12.01 -18.39 -5.94
C VAL A 31 -12.89 -18.04 -4.74
N ASP A 32 -14.19 -18.39 -4.80
CA ASP A 32 -15.14 -18.31 -3.68
C ASP A 32 -15.01 -16.99 -2.89
N ILE A 33 -14.84 -17.05 -1.57
CA ILE A 33 -14.72 -15.90 -0.68
C ILE A 33 -13.49 -15.01 -0.97
N LYS A 34 -12.44 -15.54 -1.61
CA LYS A 34 -11.27 -14.74 -2.00
C LYS A 34 -11.64 -13.74 -3.10
N GLY A 35 -12.61 -14.09 -3.94
CA GLY A 35 -13.19 -13.22 -4.96
C GLY A 35 -13.84 -11.98 -4.37
N ALA A 36 -14.53 -12.13 -3.24
CA ALA A 36 -15.12 -11.02 -2.51
C ALA A 36 -14.06 -10.05 -1.97
N ALA A 37 -13.01 -10.58 -1.36
CA ALA A 37 -11.89 -9.77 -0.87
C ALA A 37 -11.22 -8.98 -2.01
N PHE A 38 -11.02 -9.60 -3.17
CA PHE A 38 -10.48 -8.93 -4.35
C PHE A 38 -11.42 -7.85 -4.91
N GLY A 39 -12.73 -8.11 -4.94
CA GLY A 39 -13.74 -7.15 -5.40
C GLY A 39 -13.75 -5.86 -4.58
N ILE A 40 -13.64 -5.96 -3.25
CA ILE A 40 -13.55 -4.77 -2.37
C ILE A 40 -12.27 -3.98 -2.67
N GLY A 41 -11.14 -4.67 -2.81
CA GLY A 41 -9.86 -4.04 -3.18
C GLY A 41 -9.93 -3.31 -4.52
N LEU A 42 -10.53 -3.92 -5.54
CA LEU A 42 -10.76 -3.29 -6.84
C LEU A 42 -11.65 -2.05 -6.75
N GLY A 43 -12.70 -2.09 -5.92
CA GLY A 43 -13.57 -0.94 -5.70
C GLY A 43 -12.81 0.26 -5.16
N PHE A 44 -12.03 0.06 -4.09
CA PHE A 44 -11.20 1.12 -3.54
C PHE A 44 -10.12 1.61 -4.51
N PHE A 45 -9.54 0.71 -5.30
CA PHE A 45 -8.55 1.06 -6.31
C PHE A 45 -9.15 1.98 -7.39
N ILE A 46 -10.32 1.63 -7.91
CA ILE A 46 -11.03 2.42 -8.94
C ILE A 46 -11.46 3.78 -8.37
N THR A 47 -12.09 3.81 -7.18
CA THR A 47 -12.47 5.07 -6.52
C THR A 47 -11.25 5.94 -6.25
N GLY A 48 -10.14 5.35 -5.79
CA GLY A 48 -8.88 6.03 -5.54
C GLY A 48 -8.31 6.70 -6.80
N ILE A 49 -8.25 5.97 -7.91
CA ILE A 49 -7.77 6.50 -9.20
C ILE A 49 -8.65 7.66 -9.67
N LEU A 50 -9.98 7.49 -9.67
CA LEU A 50 -10.90 8.53 -10.11
C LEU A 50 -10.77 9.80 -9.24
N ASN A 51 -10.67 9.64 -7.92
CA ASN A 51 -10.42 10.75 -7.00
C ASN A 51 -9.08 11.43 -7.29
N MET A 52 -8.04 10.66 -7.57
CA MET A 52 -6.71 11.18 -7.92
C MET A 52 -6.76 12.03 -9.19
N LEU A 53 -7.43 11.54 -10.24
CA LEU A 53 -7.57 12.22 -11.52
C LEU A 53 -8.37 13.51 -11.37
N ASP A 54 -9.47 13.49 -10.63
CA ASP A 54 -10.29 14.67 -10.40
C ASP A 54 -9.58 15.69 -9.49
N CYS A 55 -8.84 15.24 -8.47
CA CYS A 55 -7.93 16.10 -7.72
C CYS A 55 -6.90 16.76 -8.64
N GLY A 56 -6.36 16.02 -9.59
CA GLY A 56 -5.42 16.52 -10.58
C GLY A 56 -6.00 17.64 -11.45
N LYS A 57 -7.22 17.45 -11.96
CA LYS A 57 -7.94 18.46 -12.74
C LYS A 57 -8.27 19.71 -11.92
N LEU A 58 -8.62 19.55 -10.65
CA LEU A 58 -9.07 20.66 -9.80
C LEU A 58 -7.93 21.47 -9.18
N THR A 59 -6.77 20.85 -8.95
CA THR A 59 -5.64 21.48 -8.23
C THR A 59 -4.37 21.64 -9.08
N GLY A 60 -4.34 21.07 -10.28
CA GLY A 60 -3.15 21.03 -11.14
C GLY A 60 -2.01 20.14 -10.62
N ARG A 61 -2.20 19.42 -9.50
CA ARG A 61 -1.16 18.61 -8.83
C ARG A 61 -1.31 17.09 -9.00
N GLY A 62 -2.14 16.64 -9.96
CA GLY A 62 -2.49 15.23 -10.11
C GLY A 62 -1.29 14.32 -10.37
N LEU A 63 -0.36 14.77 -11.22
CA LEU A 63 0.86 14.02 -11.55
C LEU A 63 1.75 13.83 -10.31
N LYS A 64 1.81 14.83 -9.43
CA LYS A 64 2.61 14.77 -8.20
C LYS A 64 2.04 13.73 -7.22
N LEU A 65 0.72 13.66 -7.09
CA LEU A 65 0.07 12.64 -6.29
C LEU A 65 0.32 11.22 -6.85
N PHE A 66 0.24 11.05 -8.17
CA PHE A 66 0.54 9.74 -8.80
C PHE A 66 1.99 9.32 -8.56
N MET A 67 2.93 10.27 -8.65
CA MET A 67 4.33 10.05 -8.28
C MET A 67 4.56 9.79 -6.78
N THR A 68 3.61 10.10 -5.91
CA THR A 68 3.64 9.67 -4.51
C THR A 68 3.14 8.22 -4.38
N GLY A 69 2.03 7.88 -5.04
CA GLY A 69 1.42 6.56 -4.94
C GLY A 69 2.25 5.40 -5.50
N TRP A 70 3.07 5.63 -6.53
CA TRP A 70 3.87 4.55 -7.13
C TRP A 70 4.93 3.98 -6.16
N ARG A 71 5.49 4.83 -5.28
CA ARG A 71 6.49 4.40 -4.29
C ARG A 71 5.88 3.47 -3.26
N ALA A 72 4.69 3.79 -2.76
CA ALA A 72 3.91 2.90 -1.90
C ALA A 72 3.59 1.55 -2.57
N ALA A 73 3.23 1.56 -3.86
CA ALA A 73 3.00 0.34 -4.63
C ALA A 73 4.28 -0.52 -4.76
N ALA A 74 5.41 0.10 -5.09
CA ALA A 74 6.69 -0.58 -5.20
C ALA A 74 7.20 -1.09 -3.84
N GLY A 75 7.04 -0.33 -2.77
CA GLY A 75 7.33 -0.78 -1.40
C GLY A 75 6.49 -2.00 -1.00
N SER A 76 5.21 -2.01 -1.37
CA SER A 76 4.32 -3.15 -1.13
C SER A 76 4.77 -4.39 -1.92
N ALA A 77 5.21 -4.21 -3.17
CA ALA A 77 5.74 -5.29 -4.01
C ALA A 77 7.03 -5.90 -3.44
N ILE A 78 7.92 -5.08 -2.86
CA ILE A 78 9.14 -5.54 -2.19
C ILE A 78 8.81 -6.29 -0.90
N MET A 79 7.83 -5.81 -0.13
CA MET A 79 7.42 -6.41 1.14
C MET A 79 6.79 -7.80 0.95
N PHE A 80 5.97 -7.99 -0.09
CA PHE A 80 5.19 -9.21 -0.31
C PHE A 80 5.99 -10.53 -0.22
N PRO A 81 7.08 -10.73 -0.99
CA PRO A 81 7.83 -11.99 -0.95
C PRO A 81 8.49 -12.24 0.42
N VAL A 82 8.91 -11.18 1.12
CA VAL A 82 9.56 -11.30 2.43
C VAL A 82 8.57 -11.78 3.49
N VAL A 83 7.39 -11.17 3.53
CA VAL A 83 6.31 -11.56 4.46
C VAL A 83 5.84 -12.98 4.17
N GLN A 84 5.67 -13.34 2.90
CA GLN A 84 5.27 -14.69 2.49
C GLN A 84 6.30 -15.75 2.91
N GLY A 85 7.59 -15.47 2.72
CA GLY A 85 8.67 -16.37 3.12
C GLY A 85 8.72 -16.59 4.64
N ILE A 86 8.62 -15.52 5.41
CA ILE A 86 8.63 -15.58 6.88
C ILE A 86 7.41 -16.33 7.40
N ASN A 87 6.21 -16.02 6.91
CA ASN A 87 5.00 -16.70 7.35
C ASN A 87 5.06 -18.21 7.06
N SER A 88 5.53 -18.58 5.87
CA SER A 88 5.66 -19.99 5.47
C SER A 88 6.68 -20.73 6.32
N LEU A 89 7.86 -20.12 6.55
CA LEU A 89 8.92 -20.73 7.36
C LEU A 89 8.49 -20.93 8.83
N LEU A 90 7.83 -19.93 9.42
CA LEU A 90 7.40 -20.02 10.81
C LEU A 90 6.20 -20.96 11.00
N LEU A 91 5.32 -21.08 10.00
CA LEU A 91 4.27 -22.10 10.00
C LEU A 91 4.85 -23.51 10.01
N MET A 92 5.88 -23.76 9.19
CA MET A 92 6.55 -25.07 9.14
C MET A 92 7.27 -25.42 10.46
N ARG A 93 7.78 -24.42 11.19
CA ARG A 93 8.56 -24.64 12.42
C ARG A 93 7.71 -24.69 13.69
N THR A 94 6.71 -23.82 13.80
CA THR A 94 5.99 -23.57 15.05
C THR A 94 4.61 -24.23 15.06
N LEU A 95 4.06 -24.58 13.89
CA LEU A 95 2.69 -25.09 13.69
C LEU A 95 1.55 -24.19 14.24
N SER A 96 1.89 -23.04 14.83
CA SER A 96 0.94 -22.06 15.34
C SER A 96 0.70 -20.94 14.34
N TYR A 97 -0.55 -20.86 13.87
CA TYR A 97 -1.01 -19.83 12.94
C TYR A 97 -0.91 -18.42 13.53
N ALA A 98 -1.25 -18.25 14.81
CA ALA A 98 -1.25 -16.94 15.47
C ALA A 98 0.17 -16.36 15.56
N LEU A 99 1.13 -17.16 16.04
CA LEU A 99 2.53 -16.73 16.16
C LEU A 99 3.13 -16.38 14.79
N SER A 100 2.90 -17.24 13.79
CA SER A 100 3.43 -17.01 12.44
C SER A 100 2.82 -15.76 11.76
N ALA A 101 1.52 -15.54 11.93
CA ALA A 101 0.86 -14.35 11.38
C ALA A 101 1.35 -13.07 12.07
N SER A 102 1.40 -13.04 13.42
CA SER A 102 1.87 -11.88 14.17
C SER A 102 3.31 -11.50 13.82
N SER A 103 4.22 -12.49 13.73
CA SER A 103 5.60 -12.22 13.31
C SER A 103 5.70 -11.73 11.87
N ALA A 104 4.87 -12.26 10.96
CA ALA A 104 4.88 -11.85 9.56
C ALA A 104 4.41 -10.40 9.40
N ILE A 105 3.40 -9.99 10.17
CA ILE A 105 2.91 -8.60 10.22
C ILE A 105 4.01 -7.66 10.74
N LEU A 106 4.68 -8.02 11.85
CA LEU A 106 5.77 -7.21 12.41
C LEU A 106 6.93 -7.06 11.42
N THR A 107 7.33 -8.14 10.75
CA THR A 107 8.38 -8.04 9.73
C THR A 107 7.93 -7.23 8.52
N GLY A 108 6.68 -7.39 8.08
CA GLY A 108 6.11 -6.58 7.00
C GLY A 108 6.19 -5.09 7.29
N MET A 109 5.85 -4.68 8.52
CA MET A 109 5.97 -3.29 8.97
C MET A 109 7.40 -2.75 8.82
N VAL A 110 8.41 -3.52 9.25
CA VAL A 110 9.82 -3.13 9.15
C VAL A 110 10.28 -3.07 7.69
N VAL A 111 9.99 -4.10 6.90
CA VAL A 111 10.42 -4.19 5.50
C VAL A 111 9.78 -3.11 4.64
N TYR A 112 8.48 -2.85 4.82
CA TYR A 112 7.79 -1.79 4.12
C TYR A 112 8.35 -0.42 4.49
N GLY A 113 8.54 -0.13 5.77
CA GLY A 113 9.15 1.11 6.24
C GLY A 113 10.53 1.34 5.64
N LEU A 114 11.40 0.32 5.65
CA LEU A 114 12.71 0.38 5.02
C LEU A 114 12.60 0.58 3.50
N ALA A 115 11.71 -0.13 2.81
CA ALA A 115 11.50 0.01 1.38
C ALA A 115 11.10 1.45 1.00
N LEU A 116 10.18 2.08 1.74
CA LEU A 116 9.79 3.46 1.49
C LEU A 116 10.94 4.46 1.69
N ILE A 117 11.78 4.22 2.70
CA ILE A 117 12.98 5.03 2.95
C ILE A 117 13.97 4.89 1.79
N PHE A 118 14.23 3.67 1.33
CA PHE A 118 15.12 3.42 0.19
C PHE A 118 14.58 3.99 -1.13
N LEU A 119 13.26 3.98 -1.32
CA LEU A 119 12.61 4.59 -2.49
C LEU A 119 12.62 6.13 -2.43
N GLY A 120 13.13 6.73 -1.35
CA GLY A 120 13.22 8.17 -1.17
C GLY A 120 11.86 8.83 -1.09
N GLU A 121 10.87 8.14 -0.51
CA GLU A 121 9.53 8.73 -0.30
C GLU A 121 9.58 9.84 0.75
N PHE A 122 10.43 9.67 1.77
CA PHE A 122 10.61 10.64 2.85
C PHE A 122 11.80 11.56 2.58
N SER A 123 11.61 12.86 2.84
CA SER A 123 12.71 13.82 2.88
C SER A 123 13.63 13.55 4.07
N SER A 124 14.91 13.93 3.97
CA SER A 124 15.87 13.83 5.09
C SER A 124 15.37 14.51 6.38
N ARG A 125 14.56 15.57 6.25
CA ARG A 125 13.92 16.26 7.39
C ARG A 125 12.79 15.43 8.01
N GLU A 126 12.04 14.68 7.21
CA GLU A 126 10.94 13.81 7.69
C GLU A 126 11.49 12.57 8.40
N ILE A 127 12.59 11.99 7.89
CA ILE A 127 13.28 10.86 8.53
C ILE A 127 13.89 11.25 9.89
N ALA A 128 14.42 12.48 10.00
CA ALA A 128 15.03 12.98 11.24
C ALA A 128 14.03 13.17 12.40
N VAL A 129 12.73 13.25 12.11
CA VAL A 129 11.68 13.41 13.13
C VAL A 129 11.27 12.06 13.73
N ILE A 130 11.65 10.93 13.11
CA ILE A 130 11.35 9.58 13.63
C ILE A 130 12.15 9.35 14.92
N PRO A 131 11.49 9.24 16.09
CA PRO A 131 12.19 8.99 17.34
C PRO A 131 12.92 7.65 17.29
N VAL A 132 14.09 7.57 17.95
CA VAL A 132 14.97 6.39 18.08
C VAL A 132 15.79 6.00 16.84
N VAL A 133 15.22 5.96 15.64
CA VAL A 133 15.92 5.43 14.44
C VAL A 133 16.31 6.51 13.42
N GLY A 134 15.75 7.71 13.53
CA GLY A 134 15.94 8.80 12.56
C GLY A 134 17.40 9.21 12.34
N ASN A 135 18.21 9.29 13.41
CA ASN A 135 19.62 9.71 13.29
C ASN A 135 20.53 8.68 12.60
N SER A 136 20.28 7.38 12.80
CA SER A 136 21.07 6.32 12.18
C SER A 136 20.72 6.15 10.69
N LEU A 137 19.42 6.23 10.36
CA LEU A 137 18.93 6.18 8.98
C LEU A 137 19.35 7.42 8.17
N ALA A 138 19.22 8.62 8.75
CA ALA A 138 19.68 9.86 8.10
C ALA A 138 21.18 9.85 7.83
N ARG A 139 21.97 9.19 8.69
CA ARG A 139 23.42 9.03 8.49
C ARG A 139 23.71 8.03 7.35
N ALA A 140 23.05 6.89 7.30
CA ALA A 140 23.23 5.90 6.23
C ALA A 140 22.87 6.47 4.84
N LEU A 141 21.79 7.25 4.74
CA LEU A 141 21.39 7.90 3.49
C LEU A 141 22.37 8.98 3.02
N ARG A 142 23.05 9.68 3.94
CA ARG A 142 24.09 10.67 3.61
C ARG A 142 25.34 10.06 2.98
N PHE A 143 25.66 8.80 3.29
CA PHE A 143 26.78 8.08 2.70
C PHE A 143 26.45 7.43 1.34
N GLY A 144 25.17 7.21 1.04
CA GLY A 144 24.70 6.54 -0.18
C GLY A 144 24.45 7.43 -1.42
N GLY A 145 24.73 8.73 -1.35
CA GLY A 145 24.69 9.61 -2.55
C GLY A 145 23.30 9.97 -3.10
N GLY A 146 22.25 10.04 -2.27
CA GLY A 146 20.94 10.56 -2.70
C GLY A 146 20.95 12.09 -2.87
N PRO A 147 20.41 12.65 -3.98
CA PRO A 147 20.51 14.07 -4.31
C PRO A 147 19.71 14.96 -3.35
N ARG A 148 20.22 16.18 -3.22
CA ARG A 148 19.81 17.27 -2.31
C ARG A 148 18.35 17.69 -2.45
#